data_AF-A0A965PRW0-F1
#
_entry.id   AF-A0A965PRW0-F1
#
_cell.length_a   1.000
_cell.length_b   1.000
_cell.length_c   1.000
_cell.angle_alpha   90.00
_cell.angle_beta   90.00
_cell.angle_gamma   90.00
#
_symmetry.space_group_name_H-M   'P 1'
#
loop_
_entity.id
_entity.type
_entity.pdbx_description
1 polymer ?
#
loop_
_entity_poly.entity_id
_entity_poly.type
_entity_poly.pdbx_seq_one_letter_code
_entity_poly.pdbx_strand_id
1 'polypeptide(L)'
;IITTAFVHYLVNESGGCVDVYAPARNLPLYAGLGAKLFPLPPTLEAWRSYDSHLPTDDLFSGQVGNTGPGNCYDRIYTWMNAGDIDPKYKRPHLYLIEPDHKELVEMGKWPIKGDYFAYHVSSSGPTRTYPPKMGQDAVLALLEAFPSHKAVIIGLDNSNNFKVDHPRVIDLFNVTKQFRSLFPIVSGADFVVAPDSSVNHVAAAFDTPCVSLWGSYDPNDRMTYYQKNISVFKPDTCPHAPCRPHAGLPQQKCKDASNKTPKTQMWCNALRNITAQDIVEAAKKAMELEG
;
A
#
# COMPACT_ATOMS: atom_id res chain seq x y z
N ILE A 1 2.15 -8.63 0.02
CA ILE A 1 1.29 -8.18 1.15
C ILE A 1 -0.13 -8.65 0.94
N ILE A 2 -0.82 -8.26 -0.14
CA ILE A 2 -2.19 -8.73 -0.44
C ILE A 2 -2.30 -10.27 -0.30
N THR A 3 -1.31 -11.01 -0.80
CA THR A 3 -1.23 -12.48 -0.69
C THR A 3 -1.37 -13.03 0.74
N THR A 4 -0.99 -12.28 1.78
CA THR A 4 -1.10 -12.76 3.17
C THR A 4 -2.55 -12.98 3.59
N ALA A 5 -3.51 -12.32 2.93
CA ALA A 5 -4.93 -12.57 3.16
C ALA A 5 -5.34 -14.01 2.76
N PHE A 6 -4.90 -14.48 1.59
CA PHE A 6 -5.24 -15.83 1.12
C PHE A 6 -4.49 -16.90 1.91
N VAL A 7 -3.24 -16.63 2.29
CA VAL A 7 -2.50 -17.52 3.21
C VAL A 7 -3.25 -17.64 4.53
N HIS A 8 -3.70 -16.52 5.10
CA HIS A 8 -4.49 -16.52 6.33
C HIS A 8 -5.80 -17.30 6.16
N TYR A 9 -6.55 -17.09 5.07
CA TYR A 9 -7.74 -17.87 4.77
C TYR A 9 -7.44 -19.38 4.69
N LEU A 10 -6.46 -19.78 3.88
CA LEU A 10 -6.12 -21.19 3.68
C LEU A 10 -5.66 -21.86 4.98
N VAL A 11 -4.85 -21.18 5.79
CA VAL A 11 -4.40 -21.72 7.08
C VAL A 11 -5.57 -21.96 8.03
N ASN A 12 -6.57 -21.08 8.05
CA ASN A 12 -7.70 -21.21 8.96
C ASN A 12 -8.81 -22.15 8.44
N GLU A 13 -9.03 -22.21 7.13
CA GLU A 13 -10.24 -22.83 6.56
C GLU A 13 -9.95 -24.12 5.77
N SER A 14 -8.73 -24.35 5.29
CA SER A 14 -8.46 -25.52 4.43
C SER A 14 -8.44 -26.85 5.18
N GLY A 15 -8.21 -26.84 6.50
CA GLY A 15 -7.97 -28.03 7.31
C GLY A 15 -6.66 -28.77 7.01
N GLY A 16 -5.82 -28.24 6.10
CA GLY A 16 -4.57 -28.86 5.65
C GLY A 16 -3.31 -28.08 6.03
N CYS A 17 -2.16 -28.55 5.53
CA CYS A 17 -0.90 -27.83 5.65
C CYS A 17 -0.79 -26.79 4.53
N VAL A 18 -0.40 -25.57 4.88
CA VAL A 18 -0.17 -24.49 3.91
C VAL A 18 1.31 -24.15 3.89
N ASP A 19 1.93 -24.34 2.73
CA ASP A 19 3.33 -24.06 2.49
C ASP A 19 3.44 -22.94 1.45
N VAL A 20 4.18 -21.89 1.79
CA VAL A 20 4.36 -20.69 0.94
C VAL A 20 5.75 -20.71 0.34
N TYR A 21 5.79 -20.70 -0.99
CA TYR A 21 7.01 -20.48 -1.75
C TYR A 21 7.07 -19.02 -2.21
N ALA A 22 8.13 -18.29 -1.81
CA ALA A 22 8.32 -16.90 -2.21
C ALA A 22 9.82 -16.56 -2.43
N PRO A 23 10.17 -15.45 -3.09
CA PRO A 23 11.56 -14.99 -3.12
C PRO A 23 12.08 -14.85 -1.69
N ALA A 24 13.32 -15.28 -1.42
CA ALA A 24 13.86 -15.33 -0.06
C ALA A 24 13.71 -14.01 0.72
N ARG A 25 13.92 -12.87 0.04
CA ARG A 25 13.74 -11.52 0.59
C ARG A 25 12.31 -11.20 1.07
N ASN A 26 11.30 -11.92 0.56
CA ASN A 26 9.89 -11.71 0.87
C ASN A 26 9.36 -12.69 1.91
N LEU A 27 10.07 -13.79 2.22
CA LEU A 27 9.63 -14.78 3.20
C LEU A 27 9.27 -14.16 4.56
N PRO A 28 10.04 -13.18 5.08
CA PRO A 28 9.69 -12.54 6.34
C PRO A 28 8.29 -11.91 6.35
N LEU A 29 7.70 -11.54 5.21
CA LEU A 29 6.33 -10.97 5.15
C LEU A 29 5.25 -11.93 5.67
N TYR A 30 5.51 -13.23 5.62
CA TYR A 30 4.55 -14.27 6.01
C TYR A 30 4.77 -14.76 7.46
N ALA A 31 5.73 -14.18 8.18
CA ALA A 31 6.00 -14.52 9.57
C ALA A 31 4.73 -14.36 10.43
N GLY A 32 4.44 -15.37 11.26
CA GLY A 32 3.29 -15.40 12.15
C GLY A 32 1.98 -15.91 11.55
N LEU A 33 1.89 -16.15 10.24
CA LEU A 33 0.65 -16.62 9.58
C LEU A 33 0.35 -18.12 9.75
N GLY A 34 1.22 -18.89 10.40
CA GLY A 34 1.04 -20.33 10.58
C GLY A 34 1.37 -21.21 9.36
N ALA A 35 1.79 -20.61 8.25
CA ALA A 35 2.29 -21.33 7.06
C ALA A 35 3.79 -21.67 7.16
N LYS A 36 4.21 -22.78 6.57
CA LYS A 36 5.65 -23.08 6.40
C LYS A 36 6.20 -22.28 5.22
N LEU A 37 7.43 -21.80 5.34
CA LEU A 37 8.01 -20.84 4.40
C LEU A 37 9.23 -21.45 3.69
N PHE A 38 9.19 -21.45 2.36
CA PHE A 38 10.25 -21.99 1.52
C PHE A 38 10.65 -20.97 0.45
N PRO A 39 11.94 -20.86 0.09
CA PRO A 39 12.36 -20.00 -1.01
C PRO A 39 11.91 -20.58 -2.37
N LEU A 40 11.60 -19.69 -3.32
CA LEU A 40 11.47 -20.07 -4.73
C LEU A 40 12.85 -20.40 -5.36
N PRO A 41 12.90 -21.29 -6.36
CA PRO A 41 11.80 -22.10 -6.90
C PRO A 41 11.54 -23.39 -6.09
N PRO A 42 10.32 -23.95 -6.10
CA PRO A 42 10.08 -25.28 -5.54
C PRO A 42 10.78 -26.36 -6.37
N THR A 43 11.15 -27.48 -5.74
CA THR A 43 11.57 -28.67 -6.49
C THR A 43 10.38 -29.30 -7.19
N LEU A 44 10.61 -30.07 -8.26
CA LEU A 44 9.52 -30.79 -8.95
C LEU A 44 8.82 -31.80 -8.04
N GLU A 45 9.58 -32.44 -7.15
CA GLU A 45 9.06 -33.35 -6.13
C GLU A 45 8.13 -32.62 -5.16
N ALA A 46 8.57 -31.49 -4.60
CA ALA A 46 7.75 -30.68 -3.72
C ALA A 46 6.51 -30.15 -4.43
N TRP A 47 6.63 -29.73 -5.69
CA TRP A 47 5.46 -29.31 -6.47
C TRP A 47 4.44 -30.45 -6.59
N ARG A 48 4.87 -31.67 -6.90
CA ARG A 48 3.98 -32.83 -7.05
C ARG A 48 3.40 -33.35 -5.73
N SER A 49 3.94 -32.94 -4.58
CA SER A 49 3.50 -33.44 -3.28
C SER A 49 2.28 -32.73 -2.70
N TYR A 50 1.80 -31.64 -3.31
CA TYR A 50 0.61 -30.92 -2.85
C TYR A 50 -0.63 -31.30 -3.65
N ASP A 51 -1.78 -31.35 -2.98
CA ASP A 51 -3.08 -31.61 -3.62
C ASP A 51 -3.55 -30.44 -4.50
N SER A 52 -3.03 -29.23 -4.26
CA SER A 52 -3.45 -28.01 -4.94
C SER A 52 -2.37 -26.93 -4.90
N HIS A 53 -2.43 -26.01 -5.87
CA HIS A 53 -1.53 -24.87 -5.97
C HIS A 53 -2.30 -23.57 -6.18
N LEU A 54 -1.90 -22.52 -5.45
CA LEU A 54 -2.38 -21.16 -5.66
C LEU A 54 -1.20 -20.29 -6.14
N PRO A 55 -0.93 -20.23 -7.45
CA PRO A 55 0.02 -19.27 -7.99
C PRO A 55 -0.57 -17.86 -7.85
N THR A 56 0.15 -16.95 -7.19
CA THR A 56 -0.33 -15.56 -7.01
C THR A 56 0.43 -14.53 -7.84
N ASP A 57 1.46 -14.97 -8.55
CA ASP A 57 2.15 -14.16 -9.55
C ASP A 57 1.16 -13.78 -10.66
N ASP A 58 1.20 -12.50 -11.06
CA ASP A 58 0.37 -11.90 -12.10
C ASP A 58 -1.17 -11.89 -11.93
N LEU A 59 -1.70 -12.52 -10.88
CA LEU A 59 -3.12 -12.39 -10.51
C LEU A 59 -3.47 -10.98 -10.02
N PHE A 60 -2.53 -10.29 -9.37
CA PHE A 60 -2.74 -8.91 -8.89
C PHE A 60 -2.49 -7.84 -9.96
N SER A 61 -1.62 -8.14 -10.92
CA SER A 61 -1.24 -7.22 -12.00
C SER A 61 -2.29 -7.16 -13.12
N GLY A 62 -3.28 -8.07 -13.10
CA GLY A 62 -4.32 -8.18 -14.12
C GLY A 62 -3.83 -8.81 -15.43
N GLN A 63 -2.60 -9.36 -15.45
CA GLN A 63 -2.04 -10.00 -16.65
C GLN A 63 -2.55 -11.43 -16.83
N VAL A 64 -2.85 -12.14 -15.75
CA VAL A 64 -3.41 -13.50 -15.81
C VAL A 64 -4.94 -13.42 -15.76
N GLY A 65 -5.57 -13.77 -16.89
CA GLY A 65 -6.96 -14.22 -16.90
C GLY A 65 -8.05 -13.21 -17.31
N ASN A 66 -7.72 -11.98 -17.74
CA ASN A 66 -8.73 -11.05 -18.27
C ASN A 66 -9.93 -10.87 -17.31
N THR A 67 -9.71 -10.95 -16.00
CA THR A 67 -10.78 -11.02 -14.98
C THR A 67 -11.57 -9.71 -14.83
N GLY A 68 -11.34 -8.74 -15.72
CA GLY A 68 -12.06 -7.46 -15.75
C GLY A 68 -11.72 -6.53 -14.58
N PRO A 69 -12.42 -5.38 -14.52
CA PRO A 69 -12.41 -4.51 -13.35
C PRO A 69 -12.98 -5.25 -12.13
N GLY A 70 -12.57 -4.86 -10.94
CA GLY A 70 -13.06 -5.45 -9.70
C GLY A 70 -11.97 -5.55 -8.63
N ASN A 71 -12.42 -5.78 -7.39
CA ASN A 71 -11.52 -5.86 -6.25
C ASN A 71 -10.59 -7.09 -6.35
N CYS A 72 -9.31 -6.90 -6.05
CA CYS A 72 -8.30 -7.95 -6.18
C CYS A 72 -8.58 -9.20 -5.33
N TYR A 73 -9.19 -9.07 -4.15
CA TYR A 73 -9.52 -10.21 -3.29
C TYR A 73 -10.63 -11.06 -3.90
N ASP A 74 -11.72 -10.42 -4.33
CA ASP A 74 -12.87 -11.11 -4.93
C ASP A 74 -12.47 -11.88 -6.18
N ARG A 75 -11.61 -11.28 -7.03
CA ARG A 75 -11.13 -11.94 -8.25
C ARG A 75 -10.33 -13.20 -7.93
N ILE A 76 -9.49 -13.17 -6.90
CA ILE A 76 -8.68 -14.34 -6.51
C ILE A 76 -9.55 -15.40 -5.86
N TYR A 77 -10.46 -15.04 -4.95
CA TYR A 77 -11.38 -16.02 -4.36
C TYR A 77 -12.34 -16.64 -5.39
N THR A 78 -12.78 -15.86 -6.38
CA THR A 78 -13.53 -16.38 -7.52
C THR A 78 -12.69 -17.36 -8.34
N TRP A 79 -11.42 -17.01 -8.64
CA TRP A 79 -10.51 -17.91 -9.35
C TRP A 79 -10.23 -19.21 -8.57
N MET A 80 -10.13 -19.13 -7.25
CA MET A 80 -9.99 -20.28 -6.35
C MET A 80 -11.28 -21.13 -6.26
N ASN A 81 -12.40 -20.65 -6.82
CA ASN A 81 -13.73 -21.23 -6.62
C ASN A 81 -14.07 -21.40 -5.12
N ALA A 82 -13.67 -20.43 -4.30
CA ALA A 82 -13.83 -20.48 -2.85
C ALA A 82 -15.25 -20.11 -2.37
N GLY A 83 -16.13 -19.70 -3.29
CA GLY A 83 -17.48 -19.22 -2.97
C GLY A 83 -17.46 -17.78 -2.44
N ASP A 84 -18.49 -17.43 -1.66
CA ASP A 84 -18.51 -16.14 -0.96
C ASP A 84 -17.68 -16.22 0.32
N ILE A 85 -16.77 -15.28 0.46
CA ILE A 85 -15.74 -15.29 1.49
C ILE A 85 -15.99 -14.13 2.45
N ASP A 86 -15.90 -14.44 3.74
CA ASP A 86 -16.04 -13.44 4.80
C ASP A 86 -15.08 -12.26 4.55
N PRO A 87 -15.57 -11.00 4.59
CA PRO A 87 -14.74 -9.81 4.43
C PRO A 87 -13.48 -9.77 5.32
N LYS A 88 -13.49 -10.44 6.49
CA LYS A 88 -12.29 -10.55 7.35
C LYS A 88 -11.10 -11.20 6.62
N TYR A 89 -11.34 -12.05 5.62
CA TYR A 89 -10.31 -12.67 4.79
C TYR A 89 -9.98 -11.88 3.52
N LYS A 90 -10.64 -10.74 3.29
CA LYS A 90 -10.41 -9.84 2.14
C LYS A 90 -9.54 -8.63 2.53
N ARG A 91 -8.66 -8.83 3.52
CA ARG A 91 -7.67 -7.84 3.95
C ARG A 91 -6.35 -8.54 4.32
N PRO A 92 -5.20 -7.85 4.17
CA PRO A 92 -3.90 -8.45 4.48
C PRO A 92 -3.77 -8.67 5.99
N HIS A 93 -3.05 -9.73 6.36
CA HIS A 93 -2.70 -10.03 7.75
C HIS A 93 -1.18 -9.95 7.88
N LEU A 94 -0.71 -9.21 8.87
CA LEU A 94 0.71 -9.02 9.18
C LEU A 94 0.87 -9.03 10.70
N TYR A 95 2.02 -9.51 11.16
CA TYR A 95 2.40 -9.47 12.57
C TYR A 95 3.70 -8.70 12.72
N LEU A 96 3.80 -7.95 13.82
CA LEU A 96 5.08 -7.44 14.29
C LEU A 96 5.89 -8.60 14.88
N ILE A 97 7.16 -8.65 14.54
CA ILE A 97 8.14 -9.56 15.13
C ILE A 97 9.32 -8.75 15.65
N GLU A 98 10.05 -9.28 16.63
CA GLU A 98 11.20 -8.60 17.25
C GLU A 98 12.19 -7.97 16.23
N PRO A 99 12.59 -8.66 15.14
CA PRO A 99 13.47 -8.08 14.13
C PRO A 99 12.99 -6.78 13.48
N ASP A 100 11.68 -6.49 13.46
CA ASP A 100 11.13 -5.33 12.74
C ASP A 100 11.58 -3.99 13.34
N HIS A 101 11.86 -3.97 14.64
CA HIS A 101 12.29 -2.75 15.35
C HIS A 101 13.80 -2.53 15.27
N LYS A 102 14.57 -3.58 14.98
CA LYS A 102 16.03 -3.60 15.16
C LYS A 102 16.72 -2.47 14.42
N GLU A 103 16.39 -2.28 13.14
CA GLU A 103 16.99 -1.23 12.31
C GLU A 103 16.68 0.16 12.89
N LEU A 104 15.45 0.43 13.32
CA LEU A 104 15.06 1.73 13.89
C LEU A 104 15.71 1.99 15.25
N VAL A 105 15.88 0.94 16.07
CA VAL A 105 16.58 1.02 17.37
C VAL A 105 18.06 1.33 17.16
N GLU A 106 18.73 0.65 16.22
CA GLU A 106 20.14 0.90 15.89
C GLU A 106 20.38 2.33 15.40
N MET A 107 19.38 2.94 14.74
CA MET A 107 19.43 4.34 14.30
C MET A 107 19.06 5.36 15.38
N GLY A 108 18.65 4.91 16.58
CA GLY A 108 18.14 5.79 17.64
C GLY A 108 16.83 6.49 17.25
N LYS A 109 16.03 5.87 16.37
CA LYS A 109 14.74 6.41 15.85
C LYS A 109 13.53 5.71 16.45
N TRP A 110 13.71 4.68 17.28
CA TRP A 110 12.64 3.96 17.96
C TRP A 110 12.86 3.90 19.48
N PRO A 111 11.79 4.01 20.30
CA PRO A 111 10.40 4.30 19.91
C PRO A 111 10.21 5.75 19.45
N ILE A 112 9.30 5.97 18.51
CA ILE A 112 8.87 7.32 18.11
C ILE A 112 7.98 7.85 19.23
N LYS A 113 8.41 8.94 19.89
CA LYS A 113 7.70 9.51 21.05
C LYS A 113 6.61 10.50 20.63
N GLY A 114 5.44 10.41 21.24
CA GLY A 114 4.29 11.30 21.03
C GLY A 114 3.53 11.00 19.74
N ASP A 115 2.41 11.69 19.56
CA ASP A 115 1.50 11.55 18.41
C ASP A 115 2.20 11.80 17.08
N TYR A 116 1.90 10.99 16.07
CA TYR A 116 2.47 11.16 14.75
C TYR A 116 1.63 10.54 13.65
N PHE A 117 1.74 11.12 12.46
CA PHE A 117 1.31 10.48 11.24
C PHE A 117 2.52 10.04 10.41
N ALA A 118 2.35 8.95 9.65
CA ALA A 118 3.33 8.54 8.66
C ALA A 118 2.95 9.05 7.26
N TYR A 119 3.91 9.57 6.51
CA TYR A 119 3.71 9.98 5.13
C TYR A 119 4.63 9.17 4.21
N HIS A 120 4.05 8.35 3.34
CA HIS A 120 4.79 7.56 2.37
C HIS A 120 4.96 8.29 1.04
N VAL A 121 6.21 8.51 0.63
CA VAL A 121 6.52 9.44 -0.46
C VAL A 121 6.16 8.89 -1.85
N SER A 122 6.49 7.64 -2.15
CA SER A 122 6.52 7.13 -3.52
C SER A 122 5.80 5.79 -3.68
N SER A 123 5.29 5.52 -4.88
CA SER A 123 4.94 4.17 -5.32
C SER A 123 6.08 3.60 -6.18
N SER A 124 5.91 2.40 -6.75
CA SER A 124 6.89 1.75 -7.62
C SER A 124 7.16 2.48 -8.94
N GLY A 125 6.46 3.58 -9.22
CA GLY A 125 6.63 4.39 -10.42
C GLY A 125 5.78 5.66 -10.41
N PRO A 126 6.16 6.67 -11.22
CA PRO A 126 5.61 8.03 -11.14
C PRO A 126 4.11 8.10 -11.48
N THR A 127 3.60 7.14 -12.27
CA THR A 127 2.17 6.99 -12.59
C THR A 127 1.27 6.95 -11.36
N ARG A 128 1.78 6.41 -10.24
CA ARG A 128 1.04 6.20 -8.99
C ARG A 128 1.59 7.02 -7.84
N THR A 129 2.73 7.69 -8.01
CA THR A 129 3.33 8.57 -6.99
C THR A 129 2.64 9.93 -7.01
N TYR A 130 2.22 10.41 -5.85
CA TYR A 130 1.74 11.80 -5.73
C TYR A 130 2.90 12.77 -5.97
N PRO A 131 2.73 13.86 -6.74
CA PRO A 131 3.84 14.73 -7.10
C PRO A 131 4.63 15.20 -5.87
N PRO A 132 5.96 15.03 -5.82
CA PRO A 132 6.75 15.25 -4.60
C PRO A 132 6.56 16.63 -3.99
N LYS A 133 6.53 17.68 -4.81
CA LYS A 133 6.33 19.05 -4.33
C LYS A 133 4.97 19.24 -3.67
N MET A 134 3.92 18.70 -4.29
CA MET A 134 2.57 18.73 -3.70
C MET A 134 2.51 17.90 -2.42
N GLY A 135 3.25 16.78 -2.35
CA GLY A 135 3.37 15.98 -1.14
C GLY A 135 4.04 16.73 0.02
N GLN A 136 5.07 17.53 -0.27
CA GLN A 136 5.70 18.40 0.74
C GLN A 136 4.69 19.42 1.27
N ASP A 137 3.92 20.05 0.37
CA ASP A 137 2.91 21.03 0.74
C ASP A 137 1.77 20.37 1.56
N ALA A 138 1.40 19.13 1.23
CA ALA A 138 0.45 18.33 1.99
C ALA A 138 0.95 17.97 3.40
N VAL A 139 2.22 17.62 3.55
CA VAL A 139 2.83 17.37 4.88
C VAL A 139 2.77 18.62 5.74
N LEU A 140 3.07 19.80 5.18
CA LEU A 140 2.98 21.07 5.92
C LEU A 140 1.54 21.39 6.33
N ALA A 141 0.57 21.19 5.44
CA ALA A 141 -0.85 21.38 5.74
C ALA A 141 -1.36 20.42 6.84
N LEU A 142 -0.90 19.16 6.82
CA LEU A 142 -1.21 18.19 7.87
C LEU A 142 -0.59 18.61 9.21
N LEU A 143 0.67 19.06 9.21
CA LEU A 143 1.31 19.56 10.44
C LEU A 143 0.58 20.77 11.03
N GLU A 144 0.03 21.65 10.20
CA GLU A 144 -0.82 22.77 10.63
C GLU A 144 -2.15 22.27 11.22
N ALA A 145 -2.82 21.35 10.53
CA ALA A 145 -4.11 20.81 10.96
C ALA A 145 -4.02 19.93 12.23
N PHE A 146 -2.88 19.30 12.46
CA PHE A 146 -2.60 18.41 13.60
C PHE A 146 -1.41 18.97 14.42
N PRO A 147 -1.64 19.99 15.27
CA PRO A 147 -0.55 20.74 15.91
C PRO A 147 0.26 19.94 16.96
N SER A 148 -0.30 18.86 17.53
CA SER A 148 0.43 17.96 18.43
C SER A 148 1.30 16.93 17.70
N HIS A 149 0.98 16.64 16.43
CA HIS A 149 1.57 15.51 15.73
C HIS A 149 2.95 15.85 15.16
N LYS A 150 3.76 14.80 15.03
CA LYS A 150 4.96 14.78 14.18
C LYS A 150 4.63 14.18 12.82
N ALA A 151 5.42 14.53 11.82
CA ALA A 151 5.36 13.91 10.49
C ALA A 151 6.53 12.94 10.33
N VAL A 152 6.26 11.65 10.18
CA VAL A 152 7.29 10.63 9.92
C VAL A 152 7.31 10.32 8.44
N ILE A 153 8.35 10.78 7.73
CA ILE A 153 8.45 10.62 6.29
C ILE A 153 9.12 9.29 5.98
N ILE A 154 8.44 8.43 5.23
CA ILE A 154 8.90 7.07 4.91
C ILE A 154 8.86 6.78 3.41
N GLY A 155 9.60 5.75 3.00
CA GLY A 155 9.62 5.25 1.63
C GLY A 155 11.03 5.17 1.05
N LEU A 156 11.12 4.62 -0.17
CA LEU A 156 12.37 4.47 -0.91
C LEU A 156 12.15 4.92 -2.35
N ASP A 157 12.81 6.00 -2.74
CA ASP A 157 12.91 6.49 -4.12
C ASP A 157 14.17 7.36 -4.25
N ASN A 158 15.26 6.76 -4.71
CA ASN A 158 16.55 7.42 -4.91
C ASN A 158 16.53 8.44 -6.06
N SER A 159 15.45 8.49 -6.87
CA SER A 159 15.29 9.48 -7.94
C SER A 159 14.63 10.78 -7.46
N ASN A 160 14.15 10.80 -6.22
CA ASN A 160 13.43 11.91 -5.62
C ASN A 160 14.20 12.45 -4.40
N ASN A 161 14.25 13.78 -4.27
CA ASN A 161 14.81 14.46 -3.12
C ASN A 161 13.67 15.07 -2.28
N PHE A 162 12.85 14.21 -1.67
CA PHE A 162 11.73 14.65 -0.85
C PHE A 162 12.26 15.13 0.51
N LYS A 163 12.21 16.45 0.74
CA LYS A 163 12.59 17.07 2.01
C LYS A 163 11.54 18.09 2.45
N VAL A 164 11.21 18.07 3.73
CA VAL A 164 10.31 19.04 4.37
C VAL A 164 11.07 19.67 5.53
N ASP A 165 11.37 20.96 5.42
CA ASP A 165 12.07 21.71 6.47
C ASP A 165 11.08 22.18 7.53
N HIS A 166 10.93 21.37 8.58
CA HIS A 166 10.04 21.68 9.70
C HIS A 166 10.48 20.94 10.97
N PRO A 167 10.49 21.58 12.17
CA PRO A 167 11.05 21.00 13.40
C PRO A 167 10.33 19.73 13.91
N ARG A 168 9.08 19.51 13.47
CA ARG A 168 8.28 18.31 13.81
C ARG A 168 8.39 17.18 12.77
N VAL A 169 9.26 17.30 11.77
CA VAL A 169 9.49 16.25 10.77
C VAL A 169 10.57 15.29 11.25
N ILE A 170 10.27 13.99 11.21
CA ILE A 170 11.23 12.90 11.37
C ILE A 170 11.43 12.30 9.99
N ASP A 171 12.57 12.61 9.36
CA ASP A 171 12.90 12.10 8.04
C ASP A 171 13.52 10.70 8.12
N LEU A 172 12.80 9.71 7.61
CA LEU A 172 13.24 8.33 7.41
C LEU A 172 13.18 7.93 5.92
N PHE A 173 13.03 8.90 5.02
CA PHE A 173 12.96 8.66 3.58
C PHE A 173 14.33 8.22 3.05
N ASN A 174 14.37 7.12 2.29
CA ASN A 174 15.60 6.46 1.84
C ASN A 174 16.54 5.99 2.98
N VAL A 175 16.04 5.85 4.22
CA VAL A 175 16.85 5.46 5.38
C VAL A 175 16.76 3.96 5.69
N THR A 176 15.54 3.41 5.73
CA THR A 176 15.32 1.99 6.06
C THR A 176 15.71 1.07 4.90
N LYS A 177 16.50 0.05 5.19
CA LYS A 177 16.94 -0.97 4.21
C LYS A 177 15.97 -2.13 4.13
N GLN A 178 15.27 -2.43 5.22
CA GLN A 178 14.30 -3.52 5.25
C GLN A 178 12.89 -2.97 5.15
N PHE A 179 12.09 -3.55 4.26
CA PHE A 179 10.69 -3.13 4.10
C PHE A 179 9.88 -3.33 5.40
N ARG A 180 10.19 -4.38 6.18
CA ARG A 180 9.53 -4.65 7.46
C ARG A 180 9.81 -3.61 8.53
N SER A 181 10.89 -2.83 8.41
CA SER A 181 11.16 -1.68 9.29
C SER A 181 10.08 -0.60 9.22
N LEU A 182 9.23 -0.62 8.19
CA LEU A 182 8.06 0.25 8.08
C LEU A 182 6.89 -0.21 8.97
N PHE A 183 6.83 -1.47 9.37
CA PHE A 183 5.70 -2.04 10.11
C PHE A 183 5.52 -1.39 11.49
N PRO A 184 6.55 -1.24 12.33
CA PRO A 184 6.41 -0.55 13.61
C PRO A 184 6.05 0.94 13.46
N ILE A 185 6.51 1.59 12.39
CA ILE A 185 6.14 2.99 12.09
C ILE A 185 4.67 3.09 11.72
N VAL A 186 4.19 2.19 10.86
CA VAL A 186 2.79 2.21 10.40
C VAL A 186 1.85 1.81 11.53
N SER A 187 2.13 0.71 12.23
CA SER A 187 1.28 0.21 13.33
C SER A 187 1.20 1.18 14.52
N GLY A 188 2.24 1.99 14.76
CA GLY A 188 2.26 2.97 15.84
C GLY A 188 1.79 4.37 15.45
N ALA A 189 1.44 4.62 14.17
CA ALA A 189 0.98 5.94 13.73
C ALA A 189 -0.50 6.13 14.04
N ASP A 190 -0.90 7.38 14.31
CA ASP A 190 -2.31 7.75 14.46
C ASP A 190 -3.06 7.62 13.12
N PHE A 191 -2.40 8.02 12.04
CA PHE A 191 -2.83 7.74 10.66
C PHE A 191 -1.66 7.71 9.69
N VAL A 192 -1.92 7.17 8.49
CA VAL A 192 -0.95 7.09 7.39
C VAL A 192 -1.49 7.79 6.16
N VAL A 193 -0.65 8.52 5.45
CA VAL A 193 -0.94 9.04 4.10
C VAL A 193 -0.01 8.37 3.11
N ALA A 194 -0.56 7.76 2.06
CA ALA A 194 0.27 7.07 1.06
C ALA A 194 -0.36 7.10 -0.34
N PRO A 195 0.46 7.15 -1.41
CA PRO A 195 -0.01 6.86 -2.77
C PRO A 195 -0.47 5.40 -2.90
N ASP A 196 -1.02 4.98 -4.05
CA ASP A 196 -1.25 3.56 -4.35
C ASP A 196 0.06 2.74 -4.26
N SER A 197 0.35 2.23 -3.06
CA SER A 197 1.61 1.60 -2.67
C SER A 197 1.37 0.44 -1.69
N SER A 198 2.44 -0.29 -1.39
CA SER A 198 2.43 -1.35 -0.38
C SER A 198 2.02 -0.85 1.01
N VAL A 199 2.27 0.41 1.36
CA VAL A 199 2.02 0.96 2.69
C VAL A 199 0.53 1.04 3.03
N ASN A 200 -0.35 1.28 2.06
CA ASN A 200 -1.81 1.20 2.27
C ASN A 200 -2.22 -0.18 2.81
N HIS A 201 -1.60 -1.23 2.27
CA HIS A 201 -1.87 -2.60 2.68
C HIS A 201 -1.26 -2.92 4.05
N VAL A 202 -0.14 -2.29 4.42
CA VAL A 202 0.43 -2.43 5.77
C VAL A 202 -0.50 -1.77 6.80
N ALA A 203 -0.99 -0.57 6.51
CA ALA A 203 -1.93 0.14 7.39
C ALA A 203 -3.20 -0.67 7.63
N ALA A 204 -3.78 -1.24 6.56
CA ALA A 204 -4.95 -2.12 6.65
C ALA A 204 -4.71 -3.40 7.45
N ALA A 205 -3.50 -3.94 7.47
CA ALA A 205 -3.18 -5.14 8.22
C ALA A 205 -3.05 -4.89 9.73
N PHE A 206 -2.67 -3.67 10.12
CA PHE A 206 -2.52 -3.25 11.51
C PHE A 206 -3.70 -2.43 12.02
N ASP A 207 -4.78 -2.31 11.25
CA ASP A 207 -5.93 -1.47 11.57
C ASP A 207 -5.57 -0.01 11.89
N THR A 208 -4.52 0.49 11.21
CA THR A 208 -4.11 1.88 11.25
C THR A 208 -4.96 2.70 10.26
N PRO A 209 -5.57 3.82 10.68
CA PRO A 209 -6.24 4.75 9.77
C PRO A 209 -5.35 5.17 8.61
N CYS A 210 -5.91 5.18 7.39
CA CYS A 210 -5.14 5.45 6.19
C CYS A 210 -5.88 6.40 5.23
N VAL A 211 -5.18 7.42 4.76
CA VAL A 211 -5.57 8.24 3.61
C VAL A 211 -4.79 7.75 2.40
N SER A 212 -5.47 7.09 1.47
CA SER A 212 -4.83 6.56 0.25
C SER A 212 -5.09 7.48 -0.95
N LEU A 213 -4.05 7.78 -1.72
CA LEU A 213 -4.10 8.73 -2.85
C LEU A 213 -4.12 8.00 -4.19
N TRP A 214 -5.15 8.24 -4.99
CA TRP A 214 -5.44 7.48 -6.22
C TRP A 214 -5.49 8.35 -7.48
N GLY A 215 -5.33 7.69 -8.63
CA GLY A 215 -5.36 8.38 -9.92
C GLY A 215 -5.54 7.43 -11.10
N SER A 216 -4.47 6.75 -11.51
CA SER A 216 -4.55 5.87 -12.69
C SER A 216 -5.30 4.57 -12.43
N TYR A 217 -5.53 4.21 -11.16
CA TYR A 217 -6.27 3.04 -10.71
C TYR A 217 -7.45 3.48 -9.84
N ASP A 218 -8.51 2.67 -9.83
CA ASP A 218 -9.66 2.91 -8.98
C ASP A 218 -9.35 2.43 -7.55
N PRO A 219 -9.66 3.20 -6.49
CA PRO A 219 -9.49 2.74 -5.13
C PRO A 219 -10.26 1.43 -4.83
N ASN A 220 -11.43 1.21 -5.45
CA ASN A 220 -12.23 0.01 -5.24
C ASN A 220 -11.55 -1.26 -5.79
N ASP A 221 -10.53 -1.13 -6.64
CA ASP A 221 -9.75 -2.27 -7.10
C ASP A 221 -9.00 -2.94 -5.93
N ARG A 222 -8.77 -2.23 -4.81
CA ARG A 222 -7.93 -2.73 -3.69
C ARG A 222 -8.43 -2.40 -2.28
N MET A 223 -9.11 -1.28 -2.09
CA MET A 223 -9.40 -0.71 -0.77
C MET A 223 -10.79 -1.05 -0.23
N THR A 224 -11.65 -1.71 -1.01
CA THR A 224 -13.07 -1.99 -0.67
C THR A 224 -13.28 -2.56 0.73
N TYR A 225 -12.37 -3.40 1.18
CA TYR A 225 -12.49 -4.13 2.45
C TYR A 225 -11.64 -3.53 3.58
N TYR A 226 -11.03 -2.36 3.36
CA TYR A 226 -10.16 -1.72 4.33
C TYR A 226 -10.98 -0.67 5.09
N GLN A 227 -11.58 -1.10 6.21
CA GLN A 227 -12.59 -0.31 6.93
C GLN A 227 -12.08 1.06 7.40
N LYS A 228 -10.80 1.16 7.77
CA LYS A 228 -10.17 2.40 8.24
C LYS A 228 -9.46 3.21 7.15
N ASN A 229 -9.78 2.96 5.88
CA ASN A 229 -9.19 3.68 4.77
C ASN A 229 -10.17 4.71 4.19
N ILE A 230 -9.71 5.96 4.05
CA ILE A 230 -10.35 7.00 3.25
C ILE A 230 -9.56 7.19 1.95
N SER A 231 -10.14 6.77 0.84
CA SER A 231 -9.52 6.96 -0.48
C SER A 231 -9.84 8.33 -1.05
N VAL A 232 -8.79 9.07 -1.45
CA VAL A 232 -8.91 10.35 -2.13
C VAL A 232 -8.66 10.12 -3.62
N PHE A 233 -9.67 10.44 -4.44
CA PHE A 233 -9.64 10.24 -5.89
C PHE A 233 -10.44 11.35 -6.58
N LYS A 234 -9.89 11.94 -7.65
CA LYS A 234 -10.51 13.03 -8.41
C LYS A 234 -10.68 12.64 -9.89
N PRO A 235 -11.53 11.65 -10.21
CA PRO A 235 -11.66 11.10 -11.57
C PRO A 235 -12.13 12.14 -12.59
N ASP A 236 -13.00 13.09 -12.18
CA ASP A 236 -13.64 14.07 -13.07
C ASP A 236 -12.68 15.00 -13.83
N THR A 237 -11.41 15.03 -13.42
CA THR A 237 -10.36 15.85 -14.04
C THR A 237 -9.75 15.21 -15.29
N CYS A 238 -9.99 13.90 -15.50
CA CYS A 238 -9.46 13.15 -16.62
C CYS A 238 -10.54 12.19 -17.13
N PRO A 239 -11.02 12.31 -18.38
CA PRO A 239 -12.10 11.47 -18.90
C PRO A 239 -11.74 9.99 -19.02
N HIS A 240 -10.45 9.67 -18.86
CA HIS A 240 -9.93 8.30 -18.91
C HIS A 240 -9.64 7.71 -17.53
N ALA A 241 -9.77 8.47 -16.43
CA ALA A 241 -9.50 7.97 -15.09
C ALA A 241 -10.71 7.18 -14.57
N PRO A 242 -10.52 5.97 -14.01
CA PRO A 242 -9.26 5.20 -13.90
C PRO A 242 -8.88 4.50 -15.23
N CYS A 243 -7.65 4.70 -15.70
CA CYS A 243 -7.17 4.15 -16.99
C CYS A 243 -6.42 2.82 -16.89
N ARG A 244 -6.06 2.39 -15.67
CA ARG A 244 -5.38 1.13 -15.31
C ARG A 244 -4.20 0.76 -16.21
N PRO A 245 -3.16 1.60 -16.34
CA PRO A 245 -2.08 1.36 -17.27
C PRO A 245 -1.01 0.41 -16.72
N HIS A 246 -0.60 -0.58 -17.50
CA HIS A 246 0.44 -1.54 -17.13
C HIS A 246 1.87 -1.06 -17.42
N ALA A 247 2.06 -0.20 -18.42
CA ALA A 247 3.38 0.22 -18.92
C ALA A 247 3.62 1.75 -18.79
N GLY A 248 3.14 2.34 -17.70
CA GLY A 248 3.22 3.79 -17.48
C GLY A 248 2.04 4.58 -18.09
N LEU A 249 1.97 5.88 -17.83
CA LEU A 249 0.84 6.71 -18.25
C LEU A 249 0.61 6.68 -19.78
N PRO A 250 -0.63 6.48 -20.25
CA PRO A 250 -0.95 6.42 -21.67
C PRO A 250 -0.93 7.83 -22.29
N GLN A 251 0.27 8.31 -22.64
CA GLN A 251 0.55 9.71 -22.99
C GLN A 251 -0.43 10.33 -24.00
N GLN A 252 -0.86 9.58 -25.01
CA GLN A 252 -1.82 10.10 -26.00
C GLN A 252 -3.20 10.38 -25.39
N LYS A 253 -3.72 9.49 -24.53
CA LYS A 253 -4.99 9.67 -23.82
C LYS A 253 -4.91 10.78 -22.76
N CYS A 254 -3.74 10.95 -22.13
CA CYS A 254 -3.55 12.00 -21.12
C CYS A 254 -3.75 13.43 -21.66
N LYS A 255 -3.66 13.64 -22.99
CA LYS A 255 -3.89 14.94 -23.64
C LYS A 255 -5.35 15.37 -23.68
N ASP A 256 -6.28 14.48 -23.36
CA ASP A 256 -7.72 14.76 -23.35
C ASP A 256 -8.19 15.33 -21.99
N ALA A 257 -7.34 15.24 -20.96
CA ALA A 257 -7.65 15.78 -19.64
C ALA A 257 -7.69 17.32 -19.65
N SER A 258 -8.62 17.89 -18.89
CA SER A 258 -8.78 19.34 -18.76
C SER A 258 -7.55 20.02 -18.18
N ASN A 259 -6.80 19.33 -17.33
CA ASN A 259 -5.61 19.85 -16.64
C ASN A 259 -4.28 19.43 -17.27
N LYS A 260 -4.24 18.83 -18.48
CA LYS A 260 -3.05 18.23 -19.13
C LYS A 260 -1.75 19.03 -19.04
N THR A 261 -0.60 18.35 -18.93
CA THR A 261 0.71 19.02 -19.09
C THR A 261 1.02 19.25 -20.58
N PRO A 262 1.67 20.37 -20.94
CA PRO A 262 2.08 20.63 -22.33
C PRO A 262 3.13 19.63 -22.87
N LYS A 263 3.93 19.04 -21.98
CA LYS A 263 4.99 18.06 -22.29
C LYS A 263 4.60 16.66 -21.80
N THR A 264 5.57 15.75 -21.79
CA THR A 264 5.44 14.41 -21.22
C THR A 264 4.83 14.46 -19.82
N GLN A 265 3.71 13.78 -19.66
CA GLN A 265 2.98 13.69 -18.41
C GLN A 265 3.68 12.65 -17.54
N MET A 266 4.30 13.10 -16.44
CA MET A 266 4.97 12.21 -15.49
C MET A 266 4.01 11.65 -14.44
N TRP A 267 3.08 12.48 -13.95
CA TRP A 267 2.14 12.13 -12.89
C TRP A 267 0.71 12.09 -13.40
N CYS A 268 -0.14 11.21 -12.86
CA CYS A 268 -1.52 11.09 -13.29
C CYS A 268 -2.30 12.40 -13.07
N ASN A 269 -3.16 12.77 -14.03
CA ASN A 269 -4.00 13.97 -14.00
C ASN A 269 -5.00 14.00 -12.84
N ALA A 270 -5.62 12.86 -12.53
CA ALA A 270 -6.51 12.72 -11.39
C ALA A 270 -5.74 12.81 -10.06
N LEU A 271 -4.60 12.13 -9.96
CA LEU A 271 -3.77 12.12 -8.75
C LEU A 271 -3.24 13.51 -8.40
N ARG A 272 -2.70 14.23 -9.39
CA ARG A 272 -2.17 15.60 -9.17
C ARG A 272 -3.25 16.66 -9.00
N ASN A 273 -4.52 16.31 -9.14
CA ASN A 273 -5.63 17.22 -8.84
C ASN A 273 -6.12 17.07 -7.38
N ILE A 274 -5.58 16.11 -6.63
CA ILE A 274 -5.79 16.04 -5.19
C ILE A 274 -5.02 17.19 -4.56
N THR A 275 -5.70 18.02 -3.78
CA THR A 275 -5.11 19.16 -3.06
C THR A 275 -4.62 18.74 -1.67
N ALA A 276 -3.75 19.55 -1.06
CA ALA A 276 -3.36 19.35 0.33
C ALA A 276 -4.57 19.35 1.29
N GLN A 277 -5.56 20.21 1.01
CA GLN A 277 -6.79 20.30 1.80
C GLN A 277 -7.64 19.03 1.69
N ASP A 278 -7.75 18.43 0.50
CA ASP A 278 -8.43 17.13 0.34
C ASP A 278 -7.80 16.05 1.25
N ILE A 279 -6.46 16.06 1.37
CA ILE A 279 -5.71 15.12 2.21
C ILE A 279 -5.96 15.39 3.69
N VAL A 280 -5.97 16.67 4.11
CA VAL A 280 -6.28 17.07 5.50
C VAL A 280 -7.69 16.66 5.90
N GLU A 281 -8.69 16.90 5.06
CA GLU A 281 -10.08 16.52 5.32
C GLU A 281 -10.25 15.02 5.39
N ALA A 282 -9.59 14.27 4.51
CA ALA A 282 -9.56 12.83 4.55
C ALA A 282 -8.88 12.29 5.82
N ALA A 283 -7.79 12.93 6.27
CA ALA A 283 -7.09 12.55 7.50
C ALA A 283 -7.97 12.76 8.73
N LYS A 284 -8.68 13.90 8.83
CA LYS A 284 -9.65 14.15 9.90
C LYS A 284 -10.73 13.07 9.95
N LYS A 285 -11.32 12.74 8.79
CA LYS A 285 -12.31 11.66 8.69
C LYS A 285 -11.73 10.30 9.07
N ALA A 286 -10.51 9.98 8.63
CA ALA A 286 -9.86 8.71 8.95
C ALA A 286 -9.64 8.54 10.46
N MET A 287 -9.29 9.63 11.16
CA MET A 287 -9.12 9.66 12.62
C MET A 287 -10.43 9.50 13.40
N GLU A 288 -11.58 9.75 12.76
CA GLU A 288 -12.91 9.57 13.35
C GLU A 288 -13.48 8.16 13.13
N LEU A 289 -12.83 7.32 12.30
CA LEU A 289 -13.28 5.96 12.06
C LEU A 289 -13.00 5.09 13.30
N GLU A 290 -14.08 4.69 13.98
CA GLU A 290 -14.03 3.70 15.05
C GLU A 290 -13.61 2.33 14.51
N GLY A 291 -12.93 1.53 15.35
CA GLY A 291 -12.52 0.16 15.05
C GLY A 291 -13.49 -0.86 15.60
#